data_AF-A0AAJ6ZCH5-F1
#
_entry.id   AF-A0AAJ6ZCH5-F1
#
_cell.length_a   1.000
_cell.length_b   1.000
_cell.length_c   1.000
_cell.angle_alpha   90.00
_cell.angle_beta   90.00
_cell.angle_gamma   90.00
#
_symmetry.space_group_name_H-M   'P 1'
#
loop_
_entity.id
_entity.type
_entity.pdbx_description
1 polymer ?
#
loop_
_entity_poly.entity_id
_entity_poly.type
_entity_poly.pdbx_seq_one_letter_code
_entity_poly.pdbx_strand_id
1 'polypeptide(L)'
;MTTEQLLLLINRLSQAAPVSTPTHISGNFAKCSTRFDGHKTRDVLAFIDAVEVYKSCVNMSDDVALRGLPMLLTGIAATWWQGVKDSTPTWQDALESLKQTFGPRLPAHRIFRIIFEREQRINETTDLFVCHIRALFAQLPQRSLTEEVQLDMTYGLLNKRIREK
;
A
#
# COMPACT_ATOMS: atom_id res chain seq x y z
N MET A 1 11.05 -17.90 62.87
CA MET A 1 10.86 -16.61 62.17
C MET A 1 10.82 -15.53 63.24
N THR A 2 11.95 -14.90 63.53
CA THR A 2 12.01 -13.79 64.50
C THR A 2 11.50 -12.51 63.84
N THR A 3 10.95 -11.59 64.63
CA THR A 3 10.40 -10.30 64.17
C THR A 3 11.39 -9.47 63.35
N GLU A 4 12.69 -9.63 63.61
CA GLU A 4 13.75 -8.96 62.85
C GLU A 4 13.87 -9.48 61.41
N GLN A 5 13.67 -10.79 61.19
CA GLN A 5 13.66 -11.36 59.84
C GLN A 5 12.45 -10.89 59.03
N LEU A 6 11.32 -10.63 59.70
CA LEU A 6 10.12 -10.07 59.07
C LEU A 6 10.36 -8.63 58.61
N LEU A 7 10.99 -7.80 59.45
CA LEU A 7 11.28 -6.40 59.13
C LEU A 7 12.30 -6.26 57.99
N LEU A 8 13.30 -7.13 57.94
CA LEU A 8 14.26 -7.17 56.82
C LEU A 8 13.59 -7.57 55.49
N LEU A 9 12.61 -8.46 55.52
CA LEU A 9 11.84 -8.83 54.32
C LEU A 9 10.98 -7.66 53.83
N ILE A 10 10.28 -6.98 54.74
CA ILE A 10 9.44 -5.83 54.42
C ILE A 10 10.28 -4.70 53.81
N ASN A 11 11.47 -4.42 54.36
CA ASN A 11 12.35 -3.38 53.84
C ASN A 11 12.95 -3.71 52.46
N ARG A 12 13.12 -5.00 52.13
CA ARG A 12 13.54 -5.43 50.78
C ARG A 12 12.42 -5.33 49.76
N LEU A 13 11.17 -5.57 50.16
CA LEU A 13 10.01 -5.40 49.28
C LEU A 13 9.72 -3.93 48.96
N SER A 14 10.00 -3.02 49.90
CA SER A 14 9.83 -1.57 49.68
C SER A 14 10.97 -0.92 48.90
N GLN A 15 12.13 -1.55 48.77
CA GLN A 15 13.27 -1.07 47.95
C GLN A 15 13.34 -1.69 46.54
N ALA A 16 12.40 -2.56 46.19
CA ALA A 16 12.27 -3.04 44.82
C ALA A 16 11.83 -1.87 43.93
N ALA A 17 12.78 -1.26 43.22
CA ALA A 17 12.49 -0.29 42.17
C ALA A 17 11.47 -0.90 41.19
N PRO A 18 10.46 -0.14 40.72
CA PRO A 18 9.57 -0.65 39.70
C PRO A 18 10.40 -0.94 38.46
N VAL A 19 10.62 -2.23 38.18
CA VAL A 19 11.08 -2.68 36.88
C VAL A 19 9.97 -2.32 35.92
N SER A 20 10.08 -1.12 35.37
CA SER A 20 9.27 -0.65 34.25
C SER A 20 9.69 -1.52 33.09
N THR A 21 9.10 -2.71 32.99
CA THR A 21 9.06 -3.41 31.71
C THR A 21 8.44 -2.40 30.75
N PRO A 22 9.12 -2.02 29.65
CA PRO A 22 8.45 -1.22 28.64
C PRO A 22 7.29 -2.09 28.18
N THR A 23 6.09 -1.71 28.59
CA THR A 23 4.87 -2.20 27.97
C THR A 23 4.98 -1.68 26.55
N HIS A 24 5.55 -2.50 25.67
CA HIS A 24 5.39 -2.31 24.24
C HIS A 24 3.89 -2.36 24.02
N ILE A 25 3.24 -1.20 24.01
CA ILE A 25 1.88 -1.04 23.53
C ILE A 25 1.99 -1.46 22.07
N SER A 26 1.74 -2.74 21.80
CA SER A 26 1.62 -3.25 20.45
C SER A 26 0.46 -2.46 19.83
N GLY A 27 0.81 -1.48 18.99
CA GLY A 27 -0.17 -0.62 18.34
C GLY A 27 -1.11 -1.47 17.50
N ASN A 28 -2.40 -1.12 17.51
CA ASN A 28 -3.41 -1.71 16.63
C ASN A 28 -4.17 -0.59 15.92
N PHE A 29 -5.08 -0.95 15.01
CA PHE A 29 -5.83 0.03 14.22
C PHE A 29 -7.03 0.67 14.94
N ALA A 30 -7.22 0.45 16.25
CA ALA A 30 -8.41 0.95 16.95
C ALA A 30 -8.53 2.48 16.92
N LYS A 31 -7.41 3.21 16.93
CA LYS A 31 -7.37 4.68 16.83
C LYS A 31 -7.12 5.20 15.41
N CYS A 32 -7.03 4.32 14.42
CA CYS A 32 -6.90 4.74 13.03
C CYS A 32 -8.27 5.25 12.54
N SER A 33 -8.31 6.44 11.96
CA SER A 33 -9.54 7.06 11.43
C SER A 33 -9.80 6.72 9.95
N THR A 34 -8.79 6.23 9.24
CA THR A 34 -8.86 5.90 7.81
C THR A 34 -9.83 4.75 7.56
N ARG A 35 -10.72 4.87 6.56
CA ARG A 35 -11.67 3.82 6.15
C ARG A 35 -11.73 3.70 4.64
N PHE A 36 -11.95 2.48 4.14
CA PHE A 36 -12.08 2.19 2.72
C PHE A 36 -13.33 1.36 2.42
N ASP A 37 -14.19 1.87 1.54
CA ASP A 37 -15.49 1.27 1.21
C ASP A 37 -15.48 0.41 -0.07
N GLY A 38 -14.40 0.47 -0.86
CA GLY A 38 -14.28 -0.22 -2.14
C GLY A 38 -14.91 0.49 -3.34
N HIS A 39 -15.36 1.74 -3.19
CA HIS A 39 -15.97 2.49 -4.30
C HIS A 39 -14.91 3.06 -5.26
N LYS A 40 -15.20 3.07 -6.57
CA LYS A 40 -14.25 3.51 -7.63
C LYS A 40 -13.83 4.98 -7.54
N THR A 41 -14.56 5.81 -6.81
CA THR A 41 -14.23 7.23 -6.57
C THR A 41 -13.24 7.42 -5.43
N ARG A 42 -13.00 6.38 -4.62
CA ARG A 42 -12.04 6.38 -3.51
C ARG A 42 -10.74 5.78 -4.00
N ASP A 43 -9.65 6.48 -3.75
CA ASP A 43 -8.33 6.00 -4.14
C ASP A 43 -7.81 4.98 -3.11
N VAL A 44 -7.70 3.71 -3.53
CA VAL A 44 -7.14 2.65 -2.69
C VAL A 44 -5.67 2.87 -2.38
N LEU A 45 -4.91 3.56 -3.25
CA LEU A 45 -3.49 3.84 -3.01
C LEU A 45 -3.33 4.85 -1.88
N ALA A 46 -4.14 5.91 -1.87
CA ALA A 46 -4.19 6.86 -0.77
C ALA A 46 -4.63 6.20 0.55
N PHE A 47 -5.56 5.25 0.50
CA PHE A 47 -5.92 4.44 1.66
C PHE A 47 -4.74 3.62 2.19
N ILE A 48 -4.06 2.88 1.32
CA ILE A 48 -2.93 2.02 1.69
C ILE A 48 -1.80 2.86 2.29
N ASP A 49 -1.44 3.98 1.66
CA ASP A 49 -0.41 4.90 2.14
C ASP A 49 -0.72 5.40 3.56
N ALA A 50 -1.95 5.87 3.81
CA ALA A 50 -2.36 6.32 5.14
C ALA A 50 -2.29 5.20 6.20
N VAL A 51 -2.60 3.95 5.84
CA VAL A 51 -2.52 2.79 6.73
C VAL A 51 -1.07 2.39 7.01
N GLU A 52 -0.20 2.41 6.00
CA GLU A 52 1.23 2.12 6.16
C GLU A 52 1.93 3.18 7.03
N VAL A 53 1.62 4.47 6.82
CA VAL A 53 2.10 5.56 7.68
C VAL A 53 1.64 5.33 9.12
N TYR A 54 0.36 5.06 9.33
CA TYR A 54 -0.16 4.79 10.68
C TYR A 54 0.54 3.61 11.34
N LYS A 55 0.67 2.49 10.62
CA LYS A 55 1.36 1.26 11.09
C LYS A 55 2.79 1.57 11.52
N SER A 56 3.52 2.38 10.75
CA SER A 56 4.88 2.83 11.08
C SER A 56 4.91 3.70 12.34
N CYS A 57 3.97 4.65 12.49
CA CYS A 57 3.91 5.54 13.65
C CYS A 57 3.66 4.80 14.96
N VAL A 58 2.90 3.70 14.93
CA VAL A 58 2.58 2.92 16.13
C VAL A 58 3.43 1.65 16.28
N ASN A 59 4.47 1.51 15.44
CA ASN A 59 5.39 0.37 15.40
C ASN A 59 4.67 -0.99 15.43
N MET A 60 3.66 -1.14 14.58
CA MET A 60 2.82 -2.33 14.51
C MET A 60 3.44 -3.40 13.62
N SER A 61 3.44 -4.65 14.10
CA SER A 61 3.90 -5.80 13.32
C SER A 61 2.91 -6.18 12.21
N ASP A 62 3.40 -6.87 11.20
CA ASP A 62 2.61 -7.30 10.04
C ASP A 62 1.47 -8.25 10.45
N ASP A 63 1.70 -9.16 11.41
CA ASP A 63 0.67 -10.07 11.93
C ASP A 63 -0.48 -9.34 12.64
N VAL A 64 -0.19 -8.24 13.33
CA VAL A 64 -1.21 -7.42 13.99
C VAL A 64 -1.94 -6.57 12.96
N ALA A 65 -1.21 -6.02 11.98
CA ALA A 65 -1.78 -5.25 10.89
C ALA A 65 -2.74 -6.10 10.04
N LEU A 66 -2.34 -7.30 9.65
CA LEU A 66 -3.15 -8.20 8.83
C LEU A 66 -4.45 -8.60 9.55
N ARG A 67 -4.38 -8.93 10.84
CA ARG A 67 -5.58 -9.22 11.66
C ARG A 67 -6.47 -8.00 11.88
N GLY A 68 -5.88 -6.80 11.92
CA GLY A 68 -6.60 -5.55 12.13
C GLY A 68 -7.19 -4.92 10.86
N LEU A 69 -6.72 -5.33 9.67
CA LEU A 69 -7.18 -4.81 8.37
C LEU A 69 -8.71 -4.80 8.20
N PRO A 70 -9.47 -5.86 8.56
CA PRO A 70 -10.92 -5.87 8.41
C PRO A 70 -11.62 -4.70 9.11
N MET A 71 -11.04 -4.14 10.18
CA MET A 71 -11.63 -3.03 10.94
C MET A 71 -11.61 -1.69 10.17
N LEU A 72 -10.76 -1.61 9.15
CA LEU A 72 -10.60 -0.42 8.31
C LEU A 72 -11.44 -0.49 7.02
N LEU A 73 -11.96 -1.68 6.71
CA LEU A 73 -12.76 -1.93 5.52
C LEU A 73 -14.25 -1.79 5.83
N THR A 74 -14.98 -1.14 4.94
CA THR A 74 -16.43 -0.99 5.01
C THR A 74 -17.05 -1.34 3.66
N GLY A 75 -18.38 -1.41 3.57
CA GLY A 75 -19.10 -1.59 2.30
C GLY A 75 -18.65 -2.79 1.47
N ILE A 76 -18.33 -2.55 0.20
CA ILE A 76 -17.93 -3.58 -0.77
C ILE A 76 -16.57 -4.17 -0.39
N ALA A 77 -15.64 -3.34 0.08
CA ALA A 77 -14.32 -3.80 0.49
C ALA A 77 -14.38 -4.80 1.67
N ALA A 78 -15.27 -4.56 2.64
CA ALA A 78 -15.46 -5.49 3.75
C ALA A 78 -16.00 -6.85 3.28
N THR A 79 -16.94 -6.84 2.33
CA THR A 79 -17.53 -8.06 1.74
C THR A 79 -16.48 -8.82 0.94
N TRP A 80 -15.70 -8.11 0.11
CA TRP A 80 -14.60 -8.69 -0.65
C TRP A 80 -13.55 -9.36 0.24
N TRP A 81 -13.16 -8.71 1.35
CA TRP A 81 -12.14 -9.24 2.26
C TRP A 81 -12.51 -10.60 2.83
N GLN A 82 -13.80 -10.85 3.11
CA GLN A 82 -14.25 -12.15 3.59
C GLN A 82 -13.99 -13.29 2.60
N GLY A 83 -13.96 -13.00 1.30
CA GLY A 83 -13.71 -13.98 0.25
C GLY A 83 -12.23 -14.25 -0.02
N VAL A 84 -11.32 -13.36 0.39
CA VAL A 84 -9.88 -13.46 0.07
C VAL A 84 -8.98 -13.65 1.29
N LYS A 85 -9.47 -13.43 2.52
CA LYS A 85 -8.65 -13.46 3.75
C LYS A 85 -7.87 -14.77 3.94
N ASP A 86 -8.42 -15.91 3.55
CA ASP A 86 -7.78 -17.23 3.75
C ASP A 86 -6.69 -17.49 2.71
N SER A 87 -6.74 -16.81 1.56
CA SER A 87 -5.74 -16.88 0.48
C SER A 87 -4.65 -15.82 0.58
N THR A 88 -4.67 -15.01 1.65
CA THR A 88 -3.80 -13.83 1.80
C THR A 88 -3.01 -13.96 3.11
N PRO A 89 -1.93 -14.76 3.13
CA PRO A 89 -1.23 -15.13 4.37
C PRO A 89 -0.35 -14.02 4.93
N THR A 90 0.08 -13.05 4.12
CA THR A 90 0.97 -11.96 4.57
C THR A 90 0.33 -10.58 4.44
N TRP A 91 0.86 -9.62 5.21
CA TRP A 91 0.47 -8.21 5.09
C TRP A 91 0.69 -7.68 3.68
N GLN A 92 1.81 -8.05 3.04
CA GLN A 92 2.14 -7.61 1.69
C GLN A 92 1.15 -8.15 0.65
N ASP A 93 0.76 -9.43 0.77
CA ASP A 93 -0.25 -10.03 -0.12
C ASP A 93 -1.61 -9.31 0.01
N ALA A 94 -1.94 -8.82 1.20
CA ALA A 94 -3.17 -8.08 1.44
C ALA A 94 -3.16 -6.71 0.76
N LEU A 95 -2.05 -5.99 0.85
CA LEU A 95 -1.87 -4.72 0.15
C LEU A 95 -1.90 -4.92 -1.37
N GLU A 96 -1.24 -5.96 -1.87
CA GLU A 96 -1.25 -6.27 -3.30
C GLU A 96 -2.66 -6.64 -3.76
N SER A 97 -3.38 -7.49 -3.02
CA SER A 97 -4.76 -7.87 -3.33
C SER A 97 -5.72 -6.66 -3.35
N LEU A 98 -5.54 -5.71 -2.43
CA LEU A 98 -6.28 -4.44 -2.41
C LEU A 98 -5.98 -3.61 -3.68
N LYS A 99 -4.70 -3.45 -4.03
CA LYS A 99 -4.27 -2.73 -5.25
C LYS A 99 -4.80 -3.42 -6.51
N GLN A 100 -4.78 -4.74 -6.56
CA GLN A 100 -5.25 -5.48 -7.73
C GLN A 100 -6.78 -5.41 -7.88
N THR A 101 -7.52 -5.42 -6.77
CA THR A 101 -8.99 -5.43 -6.81
C THR A 101 -9.58 -4.03 -7.00
N PHE A 102 -9.09 -3.05 -6.23
CA PHE A 102 -9.65 -1.70 -6.18
C PHE A 102 -8.73 -0.62 -6.73
N GLY A 103 -7.54 -1.00 -7.19
CA GLY A 103 -6.63 -0.06 -7.82
C GLY A 103 -7.24 0.54 -9.08
N PRO A 104 -6.80 1.73 -9.48
CA PRO A 104 -7.16 2.30 -10.76
C PRO A 104 -6.64 1.41 -11.90
N ARG A 105 -7.46 0.46 -12.33
CA ARG A 105 -7.29 -0.24 -13.60
C ARG A 105 -8.22 0.44 -14.59
N LEU A 106 -7.72 1.44 -15.30
CA LEU A 106 -8.32 1.76 -16.59
C LEU A 106 -8.34 0.44 -17.39
N PRO A 107 -9.50 0.01 -17.92
CA PRO A 107 -9.52 -1.16 -18.78
C PRO A 107 -8.47 -1.02 -19.88
N ALA A 108 -7.80 -2.11 -20.27
CA ALA A 108 -6.68 -2.04 -21.22
C ALA A 108 -7.02 -1.24 -22.50
N HIS A 109 -8.24 -1.41 -23.04
CA HIS A 109 -8.71 -0.64 -24.19
C HIS A 109 -8.76 0.89 -23.96
N ARG A 110 -9.02 1.36 -22.73
CA ARG A 110 -8.98 2.79 -22.38
C ARG A 110 -7.54 3.28 -22.26
N ILE A 111 -6.65 2.46 -21.71
CA ILE A 111 -5.21 2.78 -21.63
C ILE A 111 -4.66 2.94 -23.05
N PHE A 112 -4.97 2.02 -23.97
CA PHE A 112 -4.61 2.14 -25.38
C PHE A 112 -5.17 3.42 -26.00
N ARG A 113 -6.43 3.76 -25.74
CA ARG A 113 -7.00 5.04 -26.22
C ARG A 113 -6.21 6.26 -25.73
N ILE A 114 -5.77 6.28 -24.47
CA ILE A 114 -5.00 7.40 -23.91
C ILE A 114 -3.59 7.43 -24.50
N ILE A 115 -2.92 6.28 -24.62
CA ILE A 115 -1.59 6.17 -25.24
C ILE A 115 -1.61 6.78 -26.65
N PHE A 116 -2.61 6.42 -27.45
CA PHE A 116 -2.72 6.88 -28.85
C PHE A 116 -3.53 8.18 -29.02
N GLU A 117 -3.93 8.85 -27.94
CA GLU A 117 -4.71 10.09 -28.01
C GLU A 117 -3.88 11.27 -28.53
N ARG A 118 -2.57 11.29 -28.22
CA ARG A 118 -1.67 12.36 -28.65
C ARG A 118 -0.26 11.88 -28.91
N GLU A 119 0.39 12.50 -29.90
CA GLU A 119 1.84 12.40 -30.13
C GLU A 119 2.63 13.37 -29.21
N GLN A 120 3.96 13.21 -29.17
CA GLN A 120 4.88 14.08 -28.46
C GLN A 120 4.80 15.52 -29.00
N ARG A 121 4.55 16.48 -28.11
CA ARG A 121 4.47 17.90 -28.48
C ARG A 121 5.84 18.48 -28.80
N ILE A 122 5.88 19.53 -29.61
CA ILE A 122 7.13 20.19 -30.02
C ILE A 122 7.90 20.81 -28.85
N ASN A 123 7.19 21.23 -27.80
CA ASN A 123 7.71 21.82 -26.58
C ASN A 123 7.88 20.82 -25.42
N GLU A 124 7.66 19.53 -25.66
CA GLU A 124 7.80 18.46 -24.66
C GLU A 124 9.13 17.73 -24.85
N THR A 125 9.87 17.51 -23.76
CA THR A 125 11.11 16.74 -23.81
C THR A 125 10.80 15.26 -24.03
N THR A 126 11.70 14.55 -24.71
CA THR A 126 11.51 13.13 -25.00
C THR A 126 11.47 12.31 -23.72
N ASP A 127 12.30 12.65 -22.72
CA ASP A 127 12.32 11.96 -21.43
C ASP A 127 10.98 12.07 -20.69
N LEU A 128 10.37 13.26 -20.65
CA LEU A 128 9.06 13.44 -20.04
C LEU A 128 7.97 12.67 -20.78
N PHE A 129 7.99 12.72 -22.12
CA PHE A 129 7.02 12.00 -22.93
C PHE A 129 7.12 10.48 -22.74
N VAL A 130 8.33 9.92 -22.79
CA VAL A 130 8.57 8.48 -22.58
C VAL A 130 8.18 8.07 -21.16
N CYS A 131 8.48 8.89 -20.15
CA CYS A 131 8.07 8.63 -18.77
C CYS A 131 6.54 8.52 -18.66
N HIS A 132 5.80 9.43 -19.30
CA HIS A 132 4.34 9.40 -19.34
C HIS A 132 3.80 8.14 -20.02
N ILE A 133 4.33 7.77 -21.19
CA ILE A 133 3.92 6.58 -21.92
C ILE A 133 4.23 5.30 -21.12
N ARG A 134 5.41 5.20 -20.49
CA ARG A 134 5.78 4.08 -19.62
C ARG A 134 4.83 3.94 -18.42
N ALA A 135 4.40 5.05 -17.83
CA ALA A 135 3.42 5.04 -16.74
C ALA A 135 2.04 4.51 -17.19
N LEU A 136 1.66 4.70 -18.46
CA LEU A 136 0.45 4.13 -19.03
C LEU A 136 0.60 2.62 -19.30
N PHE A 137 1.74 2.19 -19.88
CA PHE A 137 2.00 0.75 -20.07
C PHE A 137 2.03 -0.02 -18.76
N ALA A 138 2.54 0.57 -17.67
CA ALA A 138 2.56 -0.03 -16.35
C ALA A 138 1.16 -0.33 -15.77
N GLN A 139 0.12 0.32 -16.30
CA GLN A 139 -1.28 0.05 -15.91
C GLN A 139 -1.92 -1.11 -16.69
N LEU A 140 -1.28 -1.58 -17.77
CA LEU A 140 -1.75 -2.77 -18.48
C LEU A 140 -1.49 -4.03 -17.65
N PRO A 141 -2.28 -5.11 -17.86
CA PRO A 141 -2.01 -6.39 -17.23
C PRO A 141 -0.57 -6.86 -17.50
N GLN A 142 0.05 -7.53 -16.53
CA GLN A 142 1.42 -8.02 -16.68
C GLN A 142 1.57 -8.89 -17.93
N ARG A 143 2.69 -8.72 -18.65
CA ARG A 143 3.02 -9.44 -19.90
C ARG A 143 2.03 -9.22 -21.06
N SER A 144 1.23 -8.14 -21.03
CA SER A 144 0.36 -7.79 -22.17
C SER A 144 1.13 -7.36 -23.42
N LEU A 145 2.30 -6.74 -23.25
CA LEU A 145 3.17 -6.24 -24.32
C LEU A 145 4.63 -6.54 -23.99
N THR A 146 5.41 -6.95 -24.99
CA THR A 146 6.87 -7.01 -24.88
C THR A 146 7.47 -5.61 -24.86
N GLU A 147 8.71 -5.47 -24.38
CA GLU A 147 9.42 -4.19 -24.41
C GLU A 147 9.61 -3.68 -25.84
N GLU A 148 9.91 -4.58 -26.79
CA GLU A 148 10.01 -4.27 -28.23
C GLU A 148 8.73 -3.61 -28.77
N VAL A 149 7.56 -4.18 -28.49
CA VAL A 149 6.28 -3.62 -28.92
C VAL A 149 6.01 -2.26 -28.25
N GLN A 150 6.36 -2.11 -26.97
CA GLN A 150 6.24 -0.83 -26.27
C GLN A 150 7.14 0.24 -26.89
N LEU A 151 8.35 -0.13 -27.33
CA LEU A 151 9.27 0.76 -28.03
C LEU A 151 8.71 1.16 -29.40
N ASP A 152 8.21 0.23 -30.20
CA ASP A 152 7.61 0.52 -31.51
C ASP A 152 6.43 1.48 -31.39
N MET A 153 5.54 1.23 -30.43
CA MET A 153 4.40 2.11 -30.13
C MET A 153 4.88 3.51 -29.71
N THR A 154 5.85 3.58 -28.80
CA THR A 154 6.38 4.86 -28.31
C THR A 154 7.07 5.63 -29.42
N TYR A 155 7.89 4.96 -30.23
CA TYR A 155 8.62 5.55 -31.35
C TYR A 155 7.67 6.15 -32.39
N GLY A 156 6.57 5.46 -32.71
CA GLY A 156 5.54 5.96 -33.62
C GLY A 156 4.88 7.27 -33.14
N LEU A 157 4.84 7.50 -31.84
CA LEU A 157 4.27 8.70 -31.21
C LEU A 157 5.31 9.81 -30.97
N LEU A 158 6.60 9.56 -31.19
CA LEU A 158 7.62 10.58 -31.06
C LEU A 158 7.47 11.66 -32.13
N ASN A 159 7.88 12.87 -31.78
CA ASN A 159 7.86 13.98 -32.72
C ASN A 159 8.75 13.66 -33.93
N LYS A 160 8.32 14.04 -35.14
CA LYS A 160 9.06 13.77 -36.39
C LYS A 160 10.53 14.17 -36.33
N ARG A 161 10.85 15.29 -35.65
CA ARG A 161 12.23 15.77 -35.45
C ARG A 161 13.17 14.77 -34.76
N ILE A 162 12.61 13.81 -34.02
CA ILE A 162 13.36 12.77 -33.33
C ILE A 162 13.45 11.51 -34.20
N ARG A 163 12.41 11.23 -34.99
CA ARG A 163 12.36 10.07 -35.90
C ARG A 163 13.21 10.25 -37.16
N GLU A 164 13.34 11.47 -37.64
CA GLU A 164 14.02 11.82 -38.91
C GLU A 164 15.51 12.16 -38.72
N LYS A 165 16.11 11.80 -37.58
CA LYS A 165 17.56 11.87 -37.35
C LYS A 165 18.21 10.52 -37.60
#